data_AF-A0A8J3SCP9-F1
#
_entry.id   AF-A0A8J3SCP9-F1
#
_cell.length_a   1.000
_cell.length_b   1.000
_cell.length_c   1.000
_cell.angle_alpha   90.00
_cell.angle_beta   90.00
_cell.angle_gamma   90.00
#
_symmetry.space_group_name_H-M   'P 1'
#
loop_
_entity.id
_entity.type
_entity.pdbx_description
1 polymer ?
#
loop_
_entity_poly.entity_id
_entity_poly.type
_entity_poly.pdbx_seq_one_letter_code
_entity_poly.pdbx_strand_id
1 'polypeptide(L)'
;MEPAPADELQAAAALLRCEHSFPVQPPEGTLWAPGPCTHCGTPSANYPRDIPERLHEPLAAVLAKAAEQARRNELLAPRHRRDVTTALGLARALNGGDHG
;
A
#
# COMPACT_ATOMS: atom_id res chain seq x y z
N MET A 1 -15.86 3.22 9.48
CA MET A 1 -16.26 2.33 8.38
C MET A 1 -14.97 1.77 7.83
N GLU A 2 -14.76 0.45 7.90
CA GLU A 2 -13.52 -0.15 7.39
C GLU A 2 -13.46 0.01 5.86
N PRO A 3 -12.29 0.36 5.29
CA PRO A 3 -12.14 0.48 3.85
C PRO A 3 -12.47 -0.86 3.17
N ALA A 4 -13.03 -0.81 1.97
CA ALA A 4 -13.26 -2.03 1.21
C ALA A 4 -11.91 -2.70 0.89
N PRO A 5 -11.83 -4.04 0.83
CA PRO A 5 -10.57 -4.74 0.56
C PRO A 5 -9.85 -4.29 -0.72
N ALA A 6 -10.63 -3.93 -1.75
CA ALA A 6 -10.09 -3.38 -2.99
C ALA A 6 -9.42 -2.01 -2.82
N ASP A 7 -9.91 -1.19 -1.90
CA ASP A 7 -9.38 0.15 -1.65
C ASP A 7 -8.09 0.07 -0.83
N GLU A 8 -8.01 -0.86 0.14
CA GLU A 8 -6.76 -1.16 0.87
C GLU A 8 -5.64 -1.60 -0.09
N LEU A 9 -5.95 -2.54 -0.99
CA LEU A 9 -5.01 -3.04 -2.00
C LEU A 9 -4.57 -1.94 -2.96
N GLN A 10 -5.50 -1.10 -3.40
CA GLN A 10 -5.21 0.02 -4.29
C GLN A 10 -4.33 1.07 -3.60
N ALA A 11 -4.58 1.36 -2.33
CA ALA A 11 -3.77 2.29 -1.54
C ALA A 11 -2.33 1.78 -1.39
N ALA A 12 -2.14 0.49 -1.10
CA ALA A 12 -0.80 -0.11 -1.01
C ALA A 12 -0.07 -0.14 -2.35
N ALA A 13 -0.78 -0.36 -3.46
CA ALA A 13 -0.19 -0.24 -4.80
C ALA A 13 0.26 1.20 -5.11
N ALA A 14 -0.56 2.19 -4.74
CA ALA A 14 -0.23 3.60 -4.90
C ALA A 14 0.96 4.01 -4.01
N LEU A 15 1.05 3.47 -2.80
CA LEU A 15 2.19 3.67 -1.90
C LEU A 15 3.50 3.25 -2.56
N LEU A 16 3.56 2.03 -3.12
CA LEU A 16 4.76 1.51 -3.76
C LEU A 16 5.17 2.30 -5.01
N ARG A 17 4.19 2.85 -5.74
CA ARG A 17 4.46 3.68 -6.93
C ARG A 17 4.74 5.13 -6.60
N CYS A 18 4.45 5.56 -5.38
CA CYS A 18 4.74 6.92 -4.97
C CYS A 18 6.25 7.03 -4.77
N GLU A 19 6.90 7.84 -5.59
CA GLU A 19 8.29 8.23 -5.35
C GLU A 19 8.34 9.09 -4.10
N HIS A 20 8.72 8.49 -2.97
CA HIS A 20 9.02 9.21 -1.73
C HIS A 20 10.42 9.86 -1.77
N SER A 21 10.95 10.06 -2.98
CA SER A 21 12.17 10.79 -3.29
C SER A 21 11.97 12.26 -2.94
N PHE A 22 12.70 12.77 -1.95
CA PHE A 22 12.68 14.20 -1.59
C PHE A 22 12.92 15.08 -2.85
N PRO A 23 12.10 16.14 -3.06
CA PRO A 23 12.54 17.41 -2.48
C PRO A 23 11.48 18.18 -1.67
N VAL A 24 10.27 17.70 -1.41
CA VAL A 24 9.36 18.41 -0.49
C VAL A 24 8.53 17.50 0.41
N GLN A 25 9.07 17.14 1.56
CA GLN A 25 8.34 16.59 2.70
C GLN A 25 8.88 17.20 4.00
N PRO A 26 8.35 18.38 4.39
CA PRO A 26 7.85 18.53 5.77
C PRO A 26 6.55 19.38 5.79
N PRO A 27 5.74 19.43 6.88
CA PRO A 27 5.97 18.92 8.25
C PRO A 27 4.77 18.17 8.89
N GLU A 28 5.01 17.39 9.94
CA GLU A 28 4.13 17.26 11.12
C GLU A 28 4.99 17.03 12.38
N GLY A 29 5.57 18.10 12.92
CA GLY A 29 6.52 18.03 14.04
C GLY A 29 8.00 18.13 13.64
N THR A 30 8.30 18.27 12.33
CA THR A 30 9.49 18.81 11.60
C THR A 30 10.17 17.81 10.63
N LEU A 31 11.37 18.09 10.10
CA LEU A 31 12.23 17.14 9.34
C LEU A 31 12.28 15.72 9.95
N TRP A 32 12.06 15.59 11.27
CA TRP A 32 12.07 14.34 12.04
C TRP A 32 10.69 13.67 12.18
N ALA A 33 9.63 14.39 11.85
CA ALA A 33 8.27 13.89 11.74
C ALA A 33 7.62 14.61 10.54
N PRO A 34 7.88 14.15 9.31
CA PRO A 34 7.20 14.68 8.13
C PRO A 34 5.73 14.30 8.18
N GLY A 35 4.85 15.23 7.79
CA GLY A 35 3.43 14.98 7.62
C GLY A 35 3.19 13.98 6.48
N PRO A 36 1.94 13.56 6.25
CA PRO A 36 1.65 12.60 5.20
C PRO A 36 2.09 13.09 3.82
N CYS A 37 2.45 12.13 2.94
CA CYS A 37 2.76 12.40 1.54
C CYS A 37 1.63 13.19 0.88
N THR A 38 1.93 14.31 0.24
CA THR A 38 0.91 15.13 -0.44
C THR A 38 0.34 14.44 -1.67
N HIS A 39 1.05 13.47 -2.24
CA HIS A 39 0.61 12.70 -3.41
C HIS A 39 -0.23 11.47 -3.04
N CYS A 40 0.20 10.69 -2.04
CA CYS A 40 -0.46 9.42 -1.70
C CYS A 40 -1.13 9.42 -0.31
N GLY A 41 -0.98 10.48 0.47
CA GLY A 41 -1.55 10.60 1.83
C GLY A 41 -0.86 9.74 2.90
N THR A 42 0.19 8.99 2.54
CA THR A 42 0.82 8.03 3.47
C THR A 42 1.66 8.75 4.51
N PRO A 43 1.52 8.42 5.82
CA PRO A 43 2.41 8.89 6.87
C PRO A 43 3.87 8.49 6.61
N SER A 44 4.82 9.35 6.95
CA SER A 44 6.27 9.10 6.81
C SER A 44 6.79 7.87 7.60
N ALA A 45 6.08 7.46 8.65
CA ALA A 45 6.34 6.24 9.39
C ALA A 45 6.09 4.97 8.56
N ASN A 46 5.18 5.05 7.58
CA ASN A 46 4.71 3.90 6.80
C ASN A 46 5.34 3.86 5.41
N TYR A 47 6.42 4.62 5.18
CA TYR A 47 7.15 4.52 3.93
C TYR A 47 7.80 3.15 3.80
N PRO A 48 7.74 2.52 2.61
CA PRO A 48 8.37 1.23 2.37
C PRO A 48 9.90 1.39 2.35
N ARG A 49 10.54 1.44 3.53
CA ARG A 49 11.99 1.64 3.68
C ARG A 49 12.81 0.40 3.35
N ASP A 50 12.21 -0.78 3.52
CA ASP A 50 12.90 -2.08 3.43
C ASP A 50 12.62 -2.83 2.11
N ILE A 51 11.96 -2.19 1.15
CA ILE A 51 11.62 -2.81 -0.14
C ILE A 51 12.55 -2.28 -1.21
N PRO A 52 13.38 -3.14 -1.85
CA PRO A 52 14.20 -2.73 -2.98
C PRO A 52 13.38 -2.06 -4.08
N GLU A 53 13.83 -0.91 -4.60
CA GLU A 53 13.11 -0.14 -5.65
C GLU A 53 12.72 -0.99 -6.86
N ARG A 54 13.59 -1.93 -7.26
CA ARG A 54 13.31 -2.89 -8.36
C ARG A 54 12.05 -3.74 -8.15
N LEU A 55 11.56 -3.86 -6.91
CA LEU A 55 10.36 -4.61 -6.56
C LEU A 55 9.12 -3.74 -6.42
N HIS A 56 9.24 -2.41 -6.41
CA HIS A 56 8.11 -1.50 -6.23
C HIS A 56 7.03 -1.71 -7.28
N GLU A 57 7.38 -1.61 -8.57
CA GLU A 57 6.41 -1.79 -9.65
C GLU A 57 5.86 -3.24 -9.75
N PRO A 58 6.69 -4.30 -9.68
CA PRO A 58 6.16 -5.67 -9.66
C PRO A 58 5.16 -5.92 -8.53
N LEU A 59 5.45 -5.45 -7.32
CA LEU A 59 4.55 -5.61 -6.17
C LEU A 59 3.28 -4.75 -6.32
N ALA A 60 3.42 -3.51 -6.79
CA ALA A 60 2.28 -2.64 -7.07
C ALA A 60 1.34 -3.25 -8.12
N ALA A 61 1.89 -3.88 -9.17
CA ALA A 61 1.11 -4.55 -10.20
C ALA A 61 0.32 -5.76 -9.64
N VAL A 62 0.94 -6.55 -8.76
CA VAL A 62 0.27 -7.67 -8.08
C VAL A 62 -0.89 -7.17 -7.21
N LEU A 63 -0.65 -6.13 -6.41
CA LEU A 63 -1.68 -5.53 -5.54
C LEU A 63 -2.83 -4.91 -6.35
N ALA A 64 -2.54 -4.19 -7.43
CA ALA A 64 -3.56 -3.62 -8.31
C ALA A 64 -4.41 -4.72 -8.99
N LYS A 65 -3.79 -5.83 -9.39
CA LYS A 65 -4.51 -6.97 -9.96
C LYS A 65 -5.43 -7.63 -8.92
N ALA A 66 -4.95 -7.80 -7.69
CA ALA A 66 -5.76 -8.32 -6.60
C ALA A 66 -6.92 -7.37 -6.25
N ALA A 67 -6.70 -6.05 -6.29
CA ALA A 67 -7.75 -5.05 -6.10
C ALA A 67 -8.85 -5.20 -7.15
N GLU A 68 -8.47 -5.35 -8.43
CA GLU A 68 -9.43 -5.56 -9.52
C GLU A 68 -10.22 -6.86 -9.35
N GLN A 69 -9.56 -7.96 -8.98
CA GLN A 69 -10.22 -9.24 -8.67
C GLN A 69 -11.22 -9.09 -7.51
N ALA A 70 -10.86 -8.32 -6.49
CA ALA A 70 -11.75 -8.02 -5.37
C ALA A 70 -12.96 -7.16 -5.81
N ARG A 71 -12.76 -6.14 -6.65
CA ARG A 71 -13.84 -5.29 -7.21
C ARG A 71 -14.83 -6.08 -8.04
N ARG A 72 -14.33 -7.02 -8.85
CA ARG A 72 -15.15 -7.89 -9.70
C ARG A 72 -15.87 -9.00 -8.93
N ASN A 73 -15.66 -9.06 -7.61
CA ASN A 73 -16.22 -10.11 -6.75
C ASN A 73 -15.83 -11.52 -7.24
N GLU A 74 -14.65 -11.66 -7.88
CA GLU A 74 -14.10 -12.94 -8.35
C GLU A 74 -13.58 -13.82 -7.19
N LEU A 75 -13.85 -13.41 -5.94
CA LEU A 75 -13.57 -14.14 -4.70
C LEU A 75 -14.32 -15.47 -4.57
N LEU A 76 -15.26 -15.75 -5.48
CA LEU A 76 -16.00 -17.01 -5.54
C LEU A 76 -15.12 -18.21 -5.90
N ALA A 77 -14.01 -17.99 -6.61
CA ALA A 77 -13.03 -19.04 -6.89
C ALA A 77 -12.04 -19.19 -5.71
N PRO A 78 -11.84 -20.41 -5.16
CA PRO A 78 -10.95 -20.62 -4.00
C PRO A 78 -9.51 -20.13 -4.21
N ARG A 79 -9.01 -20.16 -5.44
CA ARG A 79 -7.67 -19.66 -5.80
C ARG A 79 -7.60 -18.14 -5.70
N HIS A 80 -8.53 -17.42 -6.34
CA HIS A 80 -8.57 -15.95 -6.29
C HIS A 80 -8.78 -15.42 -4.88
N ARG A 81 -9.58 -16.11 -4.05
CA ARG A 81 -9.75 -15.76 -2.63
C ARG A 81 -8.43 -15.82 -1.85
N ARG A 82 -7.62 -16.86 -2.08
CA ARG A 82 -6.30 -16.99 -1.43
C ARG A 82 -5.34 -15.90 -1.90
N ASP A 83 -5.32 -15.61 -3.20
CA ASP A 83 -4.45 -14.58 -3.78
C ASP A 83 -4.81 -13.20 -3.20
N VAL A 84 -6.10 -12.84 -3.16
CA VAL A 84 -6.56 -11.57 -2.58
C VAL A 84 -6.29 -11.49 -1.08
N THR A 85 -6.48 -12.59 -0.34
CA THR A 85 -6.20 -12.62 1.11
C THR A 85 -4.70 -12.42 1.39
N THR A 86 -3.84 -13.06 0.59
CA THR A 86 -2.38 -12.91 0.70
C THR A 86 -1.96 -11.49 0.34
N ALA A 87 -2.53 -10.94 -0.73
CA ALA A 87 -2.30 -9.56 -1.14
C ALA A 87 -2.77 -8.54 -0.09
N LEU A 88 -3.88 -8.81 0.61
CA LEU A 88 -4.36 -7.97 1.72
C LEU A 88 -3.41 -8.01 2.91
N GLY A 89 -2.89 -9.19 3.27
CA GLY A 89 -1.85 -9.31 4.30
C GLY A 89 -0.62 -8.48 3.96
N LEU A 90 -0.18 -8.54 2.70
CA LEU A 90 0.92 -7.71 2.20
C LEU A 90 0.55 -6.20 2.25
N ALA A 91 -0.61 -5.81 1.74
CA ALA A 91 -1.05 -4.41 1.74
C ALA A 91 -1.11 -3.83 3.16
N ARG A 92 -1.57 -4.60 4.13
CA ARG A 92 -1.60 -4.20 5.54
C ARG A 92 -0.20 -4.05 6.10
N ALA A 93 0.70 -5.00 5.84
CA ALA A 93 2.11 -4.88 6.24
C ALA A 93 2.76 -3.62 5.63
N LEU A 94 2.46 -3.32 4.37
CA LEU A 94 2.94 -2.11 3.68
C LEU A 94 2.37 -0.82 4.28
N ASN A 95 1.09 -0.80 4.63
CA ASN A 95 0.40 0.39 5.13
C ASN A 95 0.63 0.65 6.63
N GLY A 96 1.53 -0.09 7.30
CA GLY A 96 1.84 0.09 8.73
C GLY A 96 1.09 -0.84 9.68
N GLY A 97 0.79 -2.07 9.24
CA GLY A 97 0.13 -3.09 10.04
C GLY A 97 0.89 -3.41 11.33
N ASP A 98 0.36 -2.86 12.43
CA ASP A 98 0.54 -3.21 13.84
C ASP A 98 1.95 -3.72 14.20
N HIS A 99 2.87 -2.79 14.41
CA HIS A 99 4.00 -3.04 15.29
C HIS A 99 3.45 -3.06 16.71
N GLY A 100 3.20 -4.27 17.23
CA GLY A 100 2.80 -4.50 18.62
C GLY A 100 3.76 -3.91 19.65
#